data_AF-A0A0L0N526-F1
#
_entry.id   AF-A0A0L0N526-F1
#
_cell.length_a   1.000
_cell.length_b   1.000
_cell.length_c   1.000
_cell.angle_alpha   90.00
_cell.angle_beta   90.00
_cell.angle_gamma   90.00
#
_symmetry.space_group_name_H-M   'P 1'
#
loop_
_entity.id
_entity.type
_entity.pdbx_description
1 polymer ?
#
loop_
_entity_poly.entity_id
_entity_poly.type
_entity_poly.pdbx_seq_one_letter_code
_entity_poly.pdbx_strand_id
1 'polypeptide(L)'
;MYWYRKVLWACALEEDLAQLEDGDQSLVGSAGTALSGGQKQRVALARAVYARAPVVLLDDVFSALDRSTSLDIFSRLLGDDGLLRREHTAVLLATYANKAFCQPLRLAMPRLRFG
;
A
#
# COMPACT_ATOMS: atom_id res chain seq x y z
N MET A 1 -14.62 -5.37 -9.65
CA MET A 1 -13.39 -6.01 -10.16
C MET A 1 -12.25 -5.02 -10.46
N TYR A 2 -12.51 -3.86 -11.09
CA TYR A 2 -11.44 -2.89 -11.45
C TYR A 2 -10.66 -2.32 -10.25
N TRP A 3 -11.35 -1.97 -9.15
CA TRP A 3 -10.68 -1.44 -7.95
C TRP A 3 -9.71 -2.45 -7.32
N TYR A 4 -10.13 -3.71 -7.20
CA TYR A 4 -9.31 -4.78 -6.68
C TYR A 4 -7.96 -4.88 -7.40
N ARG A 5 -7.98 -4.90 -8.74
CA ARG A 5 -6.75 -4.94 -9.55
C ARG A 5 -5.87 -3.70 -9.35
N LYS A 6 -6.45 -2.50 -9.22
CA LYS A 6 -5.70 -1.28 -8.90
C LYS A 6 -4.95 -1.40 -7.58
N VAL A 7 -5.60 -1.95 -6.56
CA VAL A 7 -5.00 -2.14 -5.23
C VAL A 7 -3.87 -3.16 -5.30
N LEU A 8 -4.08 -4.30 -5.97
CA LEU A 8 -3.05 -5.31 -6.16
C LEU A 8 -1.82 -4.75 -6.86
N TRP A 9 -2.02 -4.03 -7.96
CA TRP A 9 -0.94 -3.37 -8.71
C TRP A 9 -0.19 -2.33 -7.85
N ALA A 10 -0.93 -1.48 -7.13
CA ALA A 10 -0.34 -0.42 -6.32
C ALA A 10 0.45 -0.96 -5.11
N CYS A 11 0.06 -2.12 -4.58
CA CYS A 11 0.77 -2.81 -3.49
C CYS A 11 1.75 -3.87 -3.99
N ALA A 12 2.00 -3.92 -5.31
CA ALA A 12 2.91 -4.86 -5.97
C ALA A 12 2.63 -6.35 -5.67
N LEU A 13 1.36 -6.76 -5.56
CA LEU A 13 0.96 -8.14 -5.22
C LEU A 13 0.75 -9.05 -6.43
N GLU A 14 0.77 -8.52 -7.65
CA GLU A 14 0.43 -9.29 -8.85
C GLU A 14 1.36 -10.50 -9.07
N GLU A 15 2.68 -10.30 -8.87
CA GLU A 15 3.66 -11.39 -8.99
C GLU A 15 3.54 -12.42 -7.86
N ASP A 16 3.27 -11.99 -6.63
CA ASP A 16 3.08 -12.92 -5.51
C ASP A 16 1.89 -13.84 -5.77
N LEU A 17 0.76 -13.26 -6.22
CA LEU A 17 -0.43 -14.03 -6.53
C LEU A 17 -0.18 -14.96 -7.72
N ALA A 18 0.56 -14.55 -8.74
CA ALA A 18 0.90 -15.40 -9.88
C ALA A 18 1.78 -16.61 -9.51
N GLN A 19 2.50 -16.54 -8.38
CA GLN A 19 3.33 -17.64 -7.87
C GLN A 19 2.57 -18.63 -6.99
N LEU A 20 1.36 -18.29 -6.54
CA LEU A 20 0.53 -19.19 -5.74
C LEU A 20 -0.31 -20.09 -6.65
N GLU A 21 -0.48 -21.36 -6.25
CA GLU A 21 -1.16 -22.40 -7.04
C GLU A 21 -2.58 -22.00 -7.47
N ASP A 22 -3.36 -21.42 -6.55
CA ASP A 22 -4.74 -20.97 -6.79
C ASP A 22 -4.85 -19.44 -6.87
N GLY A 23 -3.74 -18.75 -7.13
CA GLY A 23 -3.72 -17.29 -7.20
C GLY A 23 -4.23 -16.64 -5.93
N ASP A 24 -5.22 -15.76 -6.05
CA ASP A 24 -5.85 -15.05 -4.92
C ASP A 24 -6.84 -15.89 -4.10
N GLN A 25 -7.15 -17.12 -4.54
CA GLN A 25 -7.95 -18.08 -3.78
C GLN A 25 -7.08 -19.03 -2.93
N SER A 26 -5.76 -18.89 -3.01
CA SER A 26 -4.82 -19.77 -2.32
C SER A 26 -4.95 -19.70 -0.80
N LEU A 27 -5.00 -20.87 -0.16
CA LEU A 27 -5.02 -21.00 1.29
C LEU A 27 -3.65 -20.71 1.90
N VAL A 28 -3.51 -19.56 2.55
CA VAL A 28 -2.22 -19.09 3.12
C VAL A 28 -1.88 -19.64 4.51
N GLY A 29 -2.73 -20.52 5.07
CA GLY A 29 -2.57 -21.10 6.41
C GLY A 29 -2.87 -20.13 7.56
N SER A 30 -2.79 -20.63 8.80
CA SER A 30 -3.06 -19.83 10.01
C SER A 30 -2.09 -18.65 10.11
N ALA A 31 -2.59 -17.44 10.32
CA ALA A 31 -1.76 -16.23 10.39
C ALA A 31 -0.85 -16.01 9.15
N GLY A 32 -1.25 -16.56 7.99
CA GLY A 32 -0.51 -16.44 6.74
C GLY A 32 0.84 -17.15 6.75
N THR A 33 1.01 -18.26 7.47
CA THR A 33 2.28 -19.01 7.55
C THR A 33 2.92 -19.35 6.21
N ALA A 34 2.15 -19.43 5.12
CA ALA A 34 2.66 -19.66 3.78
C ALA A 34 3.27 -18.43 3.10
N LEU A 35 3.14 -17.23 3.68
CA LEU A 35 3.62 -15.97 3.12
C LEU A 35 4.93 -15.51 3.78
N SER A 36 5.82 -14.91 2.99
CA SER A 36 6.99 -14.20 3.52
C SER A 36 6.58 -12.96 4.34
N GLY A 37 7.50 -12.42 5.15
CA GLY A 37 7.23 -11.20 5.93
C GLY A 37 6.81 -10.01 5.05
N GLY A 38 7.52 -9.78 3.95
CA GLY A 38 7.20 -8.72 3.00
C GLY A 38 5.86 -8.93 2.27
N GLN A 39 5.48 -10.19 1.99
CA GLN A 39 4.16 -10.51 1.43
C GLN A 39 3.03 -10.20 2.42
N LYS A 40 3.17 -10.63 3.69
CA LYS A 40 2.20 -10.31 4.75
C LYS A 40 1.99 -8.81 4.89
N GLN A 41 3.08 -8.05 4.86
CA GLN A 41 3.05 -6.60 4.98
C GLN A 41 2.34 -5.93 3.79
N ARG A 42 2.62 -6.37 2.56
CA ARG A 42 1.93 -5.87 1.35
C ARG A 42 0.46 -6.26 1.31
N VAL A 43 0.08 -7.45 1.78
CA VAL A 43 -1.33 -7.85 1.94
C VAL A 43 -2.02 -6.98 2.98
N ALA A 44 -1.39 -6.69 4.13
CA ALA A 44 -1.94 -5.78 5.13
C ALA A 44 -2.14 -4.36 4.59
N LEU A 45 -1.15 -3.84 3.86
CA LEU A 45 -1.24 -2.55 3.16
C LEU A 45 -2.39 -2.54 2.13
N ALA A 46 -2.47 -3.57 1.30
CA ALA A 46 -3.54 -3.72 0.32
C ALA A 46 -4.92 -3.72 0.97
N ARG A 47 -5.10 -4.37 2.12
CA ARG A 47 -6.36 -4.34 2.88
C ARG A 47 -6.73 -2.92 3.31
N ALA A 48 -5.78 -2.13 3.81
CA ALA A 48 -6.02 -0.74 4.20
C ALA A 48 -6.42 0.12 2.99
N VAL A 49 -5.71 -0.01 1.87
CA VAL A 49 -6.01 0.73 0.63
C VAL A 49 -7.35 0.31 0.04
N TYR A 50 -7.67 -0.99 0.05
CA TYR A 50 -8.90 -1.53 -0.51
C TYR A 50 -10.15 -0.94 0.15
N ALA A 51 -10.07 -0.63 1.45
CA ALA A 51 -11.17 -0.07 2.22
C ALA A 51 -11.63 1.33 1.75
N ARG A 52 -10.81 2.05 0.97
CA ARG A 52 -11.14 3.39 0.45
C ARG A 52 -11.58 4.37 1.55
N ALA A 53 -10.96 4.29 2.72
CA ALA A 53 -11.23 5.21 3.80
C ALA A 53 -10.76 6.63 3.42
N PRO A 54 -11.46 7.69 3.85
CA PRO A 54 -11.03 9.07 3.58
C PRO A 54 -9.72 9.43 4.30
N VAL A 55 -9.35 8.68 5.33
CA VAL A 55 -8.09 8.81 6.08
C VAL A 55 -7.47 7.42 6.25
N VAL A 56 -6.16 7.31 6.02
CA VAL A 56 -5.38 6.08 6.22
C VAL A 56 -4.16 6.38 7.08
N LEU A 57 -3.96 5.57 8.13
CA LEU A 57 -2.76 5.55 8.95
C LEU A 57 -1.85 4.41 8.47
N LEU A 58 -0.63 4.75 8.10
CA LEU A 58 0.40 3.81 7.68
C LEU A 58 1.51 3.83 8.74
N ASP A 59 1.62 2.75 9.51
CA ASP A 59 2.65 2.59 10.53
C ASP A 59 3.71 1.60 10.02
N ASP A 60 4.83 2.18 9.61
CA ASP A 60 6.04 1.50 9.17
C ASP A 60 5.85 0.42 8.10
N VAL A 61 4.92 0.67 7.20
CA VAL A 61 4.45 -0.28 6.17
C VAL A 61 5.50 -0.65 5.11
N PHE A 62 6.71 -0.11 5.17
CA PHE A 62 7.80 -0.40 4.22
C PHE A 62 9.00 -1.15 4.83
N SER A 63 9.03 -1.39 6.15
CA SER A 63 10.23 -1.92 6.82
C SER A 63 10.62 -3.36 6.47
N ALA A 64 9.65 -4.21 6.13
CA ALA A 64 9.91 -5.60 5.73
C ALA A 64 10.12 -5.78 4.22
N LEU A 65 10.25 -4.69 3.47
CA LEU A 65 10.36 -4.70 2.01
C LEU A 65 11.77 -4.30 1.58
N ASP A 66 12.23 -4.87 0.47
CA ASP A 66 13.45 -4.39 -0.17
C ASP A 66 13.25 -2.98 -0.74
N ARG A 67 14.37 -2.34 -1.08
CA ARG A 67 14.38 -0.94 -1.52
C ARG A 67 13.59 -0.72 -2.82
N SER A 68 13.72 -1.61 -3.80
CA SER A 68 13.04 -1.49 -5.10
C SER A 68 11.53 -1.57 -4.92
N THR A 69 11.04 -2.62 -4.25
CA THR A 69 9.62 -2.81 -4.02
C THR A 69 9.02 -1.68 -3.18
N SER A 70 9.75 -1.18 -2.18
CA SER A 70 9.26 -0.07 -1.36
C SER A 70 9.10 1.22 -2.16
N LEU A 71 10.07 1.56 -3.01
CA LEU A 71 10.00 2.75 -3.87
C LEU A 71 8.88 2.65 -4.90
N ASP A 72 8.69 1.48 -5.48
CA ASP A 72 7.61 1.21 -6.43
C ASP A 72 6.24 1.40 -5.78
N ILE A 73 6.01 0.77 -4.62
CA ILE A 73 4.74 0.91 -3.88
C ILE A 73 4.53 2.37 -3.45
N PHE A 74 5.58 3.04 -2.96
CA PHE A 74 5.49 4.44 -2.59
C PHE A 74 5.08 5.33 -3.77
N SER A 75 5.71 5.16 -4.93
CA SER A 75 5.36 5.91 -6.14
C SER A 75 3.91 5.65 -6.56
N ARG A 76 3.49 4.39 -6.58
CA ARG A 76 2.14 3.97 -7.00
C ARG A 76 1.04 4.39 -6.02
N LEU A 77 1.31 4.48 -4.72
CA LEU A 77 0.32 4.85 -3.70
C LEU A 77 0.36 6.33 -3.31
N LEU A 78 1.55 6.88 -3.07
CA LEU A 78 1.79 8.15 -2.38
C LEU A 78 2.46 9.22 -3.26
N GLY A 79 3.00 8.83 -4.42
CA GLY A 79 3.56 9.73 -5.43
C GLY A 79 2.53 10.75 -5.94
N ASP A 80 2.95 11.70 -6.78
CA ASP A 80 2.09 12.80 -7.21
C ASP A 80 0.81 12.35 -7.93
N ASP A 81 0.92 11.30 -8.75
CA ASP A 81 -0.22 10.61 -9.39
C ASP A 81 -0.61 9.31 -8.67
N GLY A 82 -0.19 9.15 -7.42
CA GLY A 82 -0.40 7.97 -6.60
C GLY A 82 -1.90 7.70 -6.34
N LEU A 83 -2.23 6.42 -6.18
CA LEU A 83 -3.61 5.95 -6.05
C LEU A 83 -4.35 6.64 -4.90
N LEU A 84 -3.72 6.82 -3.73
CA LEU A 84 -4.37 7.45 -2.57
C LEU A 84 -4.59 8.95 -2.78
N ARG A 85 -3.71 9.63 -3.54
CA ARG A 85 -3.91 11.04 -3.90
C ARG A 85 -5.08 11.22 -4.86
N ARG A 86 -5.18 10.36 -5.86
CA ARG A 86 -6.27 10.39 -6.85
C ARG A 86 -7.64 10.11 -6.24
N GLU A 87 -7.68 9.33 -5.17
CA GLU A 87 -8.91 9.06 -4.40
C GLU A 87 -9.10 10.06 -3.25
N HIS A 88 -8.35 11.17 -3.22
CA HIS A 88 -8.44 12.23 -2.21
C HIS A 88 -8.34 11.73 -0.76
N THR A 89 -7.56 10.67 -0.53
CA THR A 89 -7.35 10.08 0.78
C THR A 89 -6.27 10.84 1.55
N ALA A 90 -6.56 11.27 2.77
CA ALA A 90 -5.56 11.82 3.67
C ALA A 90 -4.70 10.68 4.23
N VAL A 91 -3.37 10.85 4.20
CA VAL A 91 -2.43 9.81 4.65
C VAL A 91 -1.57 10.36 5.78
N LEU A 92 -1.55 9.64 6.90
CA LEU A 92 -0.56 9.82 7.97
C LEU A 92 0.42 8.65 7.91
N LEU A 93 1.69 8.92 7.63
CA LEU A 93 2.75 7.92 7.54
C LEU A 93 3.73 8.10 8.70
N ALA A 94 3.83 7.10 9.57
CA ALA A 94 4.88 6.99 10.56
C ALA A 94 5.89 5.94 10.07
N THR A 95 7.17 6.29 9.95
CA THR A 95 8.20 5.32 9.54
C THR A 95 9.58 5.77 10.02
N TYR A 96 10.46 4.78 10.27
CA TYR A 96 11.88 5.03 10.53
C TYR A 96 12.77 4.80 9.30
N ALA A 97 12.18 4.39 8.16
CA ALA A 97 12.92 4.11 6.93
C ALA A 97 13.59 5.39 6.37
N ASN A 98 14.91 5.35 6.29
CA ASN A 98 15.83 6.48 6.11
C ASN A 98 15.64 7.22 4.78
N LYS A 99 15.48 8.56 4.81
CA LYS A 99 15.54 9.63 3.75
C LYS A 99 14.91 9.42 2.36
N ALA A 100 14.74 8.22 1.84
CA ALA A 100 14.22 7.94 0.49
C ALA A 100 12.74 8.34 0.33
N PHE A 101 11.99 8.37 1.44
CA PHE A 101 10.58 8.78 1.50
C PHE A 101 10.40 10.24 1.94
N CYS A 102 11.49 10.95 2.26
CA CYS A 102 11.48 12.35 2.72
C CYS A 102 11.46 13.38 1.56
N GLN A 103 10.80 13.07 0.45
CA GLN A 103 10.19 14.19 -0.28
C GLN A 103 8.98 14.63 0.55
N PRO A 104 8.80 15.94 0.82
CA PRO A 104 7.65 16.37 1.57
C PRO A 104 6.42 15.83 0.86
N LEU A 105 5.71 14.91 1.50
CA LEU A 105 4.33 14.64 1.19
C LEU A 105 3.66 15.99 1.44
N ARG A 106 3.58 16.83 0.39
CA ARG A 106 2.81 18.06 0.45
C ARG A 106 1.47 17.58 0.98
N LEU A 107 1.08 18.09 2.14
CA LEU A 107 -0.26 17.96 2.65
C LEU A 107 -1.18 18.50 1.56
N ALA A 108 -1.58 17.62 0.63
CA ALA A 108 -2.73 17.79 -0.21
C ALA A 108 -3.91 17.49 0.72
N MET A 109 -4.10 18.34 1.72
CA MET A 109 -5.37 18.50 2.38
C MET A 109 -6.35 18.80 1.24
N PRO A 110 -7.32 17.91 0.94
CA PRO A 110 -8.46 18.35 0.16
C PRO A 110 -9.00 19.53 0.94
N ARG A 111 -9.15 20.70 0.31
CA ARG A 111 -9.68 21.91 0.97
C ARG A 111 -10.92 21.51 1.78
N LEU A 112 -10.75 21.36 3.10
CA LEU A 112 -11.85 21.30 4.04
C LEU A 112 -12.48 22.69 3.98
N ARG A 113 -13.49 22.84 3.14
CA ARG A 113 -14.37 24.01 3.17
C ARG A 113 -15.17 23.88 4.47
N PHE A 114 -14.71 24.56 5.52
CA PHE A 114 -15.59 24.91 6.62
C PHE A 114 -16.56 25.95 6.04
N GLY A 115 -17.84 25.57 5.98
CA GLY A 115 -18.94 26.50 5.73
C GLY A 115 -19.26 27.32 6.98
#